data_AF-A0A6G3LMP8-F1
#
_entry.id   AF-A0A6G3LMP8-F1
#
_cell.length_a   1.000
_cell.length_b   1.000
_cell.length_c   1.000
_cell.angle_alpha   90.00
_cell.angle_beta   90.00
_cell.angle_gamma   90.00
#
_symmetry.space_group_name_H-M   'P 1'
#
loop_
_entity.id
_entity.type
_entity.pdbx_description
1 polymer ?
#
loop_
_entity_poly.entity_id
_entity_poly.type
_entity_poly.pdbx_seq_one_letter_code
_entity_poly.pdbx_strand_id
1 'polypeptide(L)'
;MAIDSEPATGGQTWKNGVLENFRLGKVYEPRLEDYILLLLYLDGRTPIYGEEVVHFILTIYPYAEVELSPSFFLPYSAMIENKLGELIEKKLAYRLKQNYRGTEKNIIKITEGGSDEARRLFKLFSESWLLVHDTVLRQGSEVLNELEALKKTYNGKSVTELIGLLASKLDAEGTFFIQHLSANSPGWMNYVYYLARQISKEKHSINPF
;
A
#
# COMPACT_ATOMS: atom_id res chain seq x y z
N MET A 1 -37.56 23.14 -29.38
CA MET A 1 -37.90 21.70 -29.42
C MET A 1 -36.79 20.98 -28.70
N ALA A 2 -37.16 20.26 -27.64
CA ALA A 2 -36.24 19.61 -26.72
C ALA A 2 -35.40 18.57 -27.44
N ILE A 3 -34.09 18.58 -27.18
CA ILE A 3 -33.23 17.43 -27.44
C ILE A 3 -33.31 16.61 -26.16
N ASP A 4 -34.15 15.58 -26.18
CA ASP A 4 -34.14 14.54 -25.16
C ASP A 4 -32.79 13.82 -25.23
N SER A 5 -31.86 14.21 -24.37
CA SER A 5 -30.72 13.39 -24.00
C SER A 5 -31.15 12.53 -22.81
N GLU A 6 -31.47 11.26 -23.09
CA GLU A 6 -31.52 10.22 -22.06
C GLU A 6 -30.24 10.28 -21.20
N PRO A 7 -30.33 10.02 -19.88
CA PRO A 7 -29.16 10.07 -19.02
C PRO A 7 -28.26 8.90 -19.40
N ALA A 8 -27.15 9.24 -20.06
CA ALA A 8 -26.04 8.31 -20.23
C ALA A 8 -25.69 7.77 -18.85
N THR A 9 -25.66 6.45 -18.74
CA THR A 9 -25.16 5.66 -17.61
C THR A 9 -23.67 5.95 -17.39
N GLY A 10 -23.39 7.15 -16.86
CA GLY A 10 -22.11 7.84 -16.97
C GLY A 10 -21.32 7.82 -15.68
N GLY A 11 -20.90 6.65 -15.21
CA GLY A 11 -19.93 6.55 -14.11
C GLY A 11 -18.49 6.80 -14.56
N GLN A 12 -18.13 6.33 -15.76
CA GLN A 12 -16.75 6.40 -16.29
C GLN A 12 -16.56 7.44 -17.42
N THR A 13 -17.60 7.79 -18.15
CA THR A 13 -17.50 8.64 -19.36
C THR A 13 -17.15 10.10 -19.05
N TRP A 14 -17.63 10.65 -17.92
CA TRP A 14 -17.32 12.03 -17.55
C TRP A 14 -15.87 12.19 -17.09
N LYS A 15 -15.30 11.17 -16.43
CA LYS A 15 -13.91 11.19 -15.93
C LYS A 15 -12.92 11.34 -17.08
N ASN A 16 -13.10 10.55 -18.14
CA ASN A 16 -12.30 10.66 -19.37
C ASN A 16 -12.46 12.05 -20.01
N GLY A 17 -13.67 12.60 -20.03
CA GLY A 17 -13.93 13.96 -20.54
C GLY A 17 -13.26 15.07 -19.71
N VAL A 18 -13.16 14.91 -18.38
CA VAL A 18 -12.43 15.85 -17.53
C VAL A 18 -10.92 15.73 -17.76
N LEU A 19 -10.39 14.51 -17.85
CA LEU A 19 -8.96 14.26 -18.07
C LEU A 19 -8.47 14.78 -19.44
N GLU A 20 -9.29 14.66 -20.49
CA GLU A 20 -9.03 15.24 -21.80
C GLU A 20 -8.99 16.78 -21.76
N ASN A 21 -9.85 17.41 -20.96
CA ASN A 21 -9.89 18.87 -20.80
C ASN A 21 -8.66 19.45 -20.08
N PHE A 22 -8.04 18.69 -19.18
CA PHE A 22 -6.83 19.13 -18.47
C PHE A 22 -5.54 18.97 -19.30
N ARG A 23 -5.59 18.42 -20.51
CA ARG A 23 -4.40 18.07 -21.34
C ARG A 23 -3.36 17.28 -20.54
N LEU A 24 -3.82 16.50 -19.57
CA LEU A 24 -2.95 15.57 -18.86
C LEU A 24 -2.47 14.54 -19.88
N GLY A 25 -1.24 14.06 -19.68
CA GLY A 25 -0.68 13.01 -20.52
C GLY A 25 -1.42 11.69 -20.33
N LYS A 26 -0.69 10.58 -20.38
CA LYS A 26 -1.27 9.27 -20.12
C LYS A 26 -1.86 9.22 -18.70
N VAL A 27 -3.05 8.66 -18.54
CA VAL A 27 -3.67 8.40 -17.23
C VAL A 27 -3.74 6.90 -16.99
N TYR A 28 -3.41 6.48 -15.78
CA TYR A 28 -3.44 5.09 -15.35
C TYR A 28 -4.13 4.96 -14.00
N GLU A 29 -4.97 3.93 -13.84
CA GLU A 29 -5.65 3.63 -12.59
C GLU A 29 -4.96 2.42 -11.95
N PRO A 30 -4.12 2.62 -10.92
CA PRO A 30 -3.35 1.56 -10.31
C PRO A 30 -4.19 0.67 -9.40
N ARG A 31 -3.92 -0.63 -9.45
CA ARG A 31 -4.53 -1.65 -8.58
C ARG A 31 -3.58 -2.01 -7.46
N LEU A 32 -4.10 -2.65 -6.40
CA LEU A 32 -3.28 -3.10 -5.27
C LEU A 32 -2.10 -4.01 -5.68
N GLU A 33 -2.31 -4.89 -6.66
CA GLU A 33 -1.24 -5.77 -7.18
C GLU A 33 -0.11 -4.99 -7.86
N ASP A 34 -0.41 -3.85 -8.47
CA ASP A 34 0.58 -2.99 -9.12
C ASP A 34 1.51 -2.39 -8.05
N TYR A 35 0.95 -1.92 -6.94
CA TYR A 35 1.72 -1.42 -5.80
C TYR A 35 2.61 -2.49 -5.17
N ILE A 36 2.09 -3.72 -4.95
CA ILE A 36 2.88 -4.82 -4.37
C ILE A 36 4.05 -5.17 -5.31
N LEU A 37 3.78 -5.32 -6.60
CA LEU A 37 4.79 -5.69 -7.59
C LEU A 37 5.88 -4.60 -7.73
N LEU A 38 5.48 -3.32 -7.76
CA LEU A 38 6.42 -2.20 -7.75
C LEU A 38 7.24 -2.17 -6.47
N LEU A 39 6.63 -2.38 -5.30
CA LEU A 39 7.35 -2.43 -4.03
C LEU A 39 8.43 -3.52 -4.03
N LEU A 40 8.15 -4.69 -4.61
CA LEU A 40 9.16 -5.74 -4.76
C LEU A 40 10.28 -5.38 -5.75
N TYR A 41 9.98 -4.59 -6.77
CA TYR A 41 10.93 -4.18 -7.81
C TYR A 41 11.83 -3.00 -7.44
N LEU A 42 11.30 -2.01 -6.71
CA LEU A 42 12.01 -0.79 -6.29
C LEU A 42 13.21 -1.11 -5.37
N ASP A 43 14.05 -0.10 -5.10
CA ASP A 43 15.25 -0.25 -4.25
C ASP A 43 16.19 -1.37 -4.73
N GLY A 44 16.48 -1.38 -6.03
CA GLY A 44 17.39 -2.35 -6.65
C GLY A 44 16.93 -3.80 -6.57
N ARG A 45 15.60 -4.06 -6.47
CA ARG A 45 15.02 -5.40 -6.29
C ARG A 45 15.46 -6.08 -4.99
N THR A 46 15.85 -5.30 -3.99
CA THR A 46 16.13 -5.79 -2.64
C THR A 46 14.87 -6.52 -2.12
N PRO A 47 15.00 -7.75 -1.58
CA PRO A 47 13.85 -8.46 -1.05
C PRO A 47 13.25 -7.72 0.15
N ILE A 48 11.98 -7.99 0.42
CA ILE A 48 11.31 -7.49 1.61
C ILE A 48 11.52 -8.50 2.74
N TYR A 49 12.13 -8.05 3.84
CA TYR A 49 12.48 -8.87 5.00
C TYR A 49 11.36 -8.84 6.05
N GLY A 50 10.37 -9.71 5.85
CA GLY A 50 9.17 -9.80 6.67
C GLY A 50 7.92 -9.38 5.89
N GLU A 51 6.92 -10.24 5.86
CA GLU A 51 5.65 -9.98 5.18
C GLU A 51 4.89 -8.84 5.85
N GLU A 52 5.06 -8.69 7.16
CA GLU A 52 4.53 -7.59 7.97
C GLU A 52 4.90 -6.21 7.42
N VAL A 53 6.05 -6.10 6.73
CA VAL A 53 6.52 -4.84 6.14
C VAL A 53 5.66 -4.46 4.94
N VAL A 54 5.23 -5.42 4.12
CA VAL A 54 4.35 -5.16 2.97
C VAL A 54 3.01 -4.63 3.46
N HIS A 55 2.43 -5.30 4.46
CA HIS A 55 1.18 -4.86 5.09
C HIS A 55 1.33 -3.45 5.66
N PHE A 56 2.39 -3.21 6.43
CA PHE A 56 2.64 -1.90 7.00
C PHE A 56 2.74 -0.81 5.94
N ILE A 57 3.62 -0.96 4.95
CA ILE A 57 3.85 0.05 3.91
C ILE A 57 2.54 0.39 3.18
N LEU A 58 1.80 -0.62 2.73
CA LEU A 58 0.58 -0.39 1.96
C LEU A 58 -0.58 0.10 2.82
N THR A 59 -0.64 -0.23 4.10
CA THR A 59 -1.62 0.36 5.03
C THR A 59 -1.37 1.85 5.25
N ILE A 60 -0.11 2.25 5.47
CA ILE A 60 0.20 3.66 5.75
C ILE A 60 0.24 4.52 4.49
N TYR A 61 0.19 3.89 3.31
CA TYR A 61 0.26 4.59 2.03
C TYR A 61 -1.15 4.96 1.56
N PRO A 62 -1.51 6.27 1.54
CA PRO A 62 -2.90 6.71 1.36
C PRO A 62 -3.46 6.39 -0.03
N TYR A 63 -2.59 6.10 -1.00
CA TYR A 63 -2.98 5.84 -2.38
C TYR A 63 -3.15 4.36 -2.70
N ALA A 64 -2.86 3.46 -1.77
CA ALA A 64 -3.21 2.06 -1.89
C ALA A 64 -4.60 1.82 -1.27
N GLU A 65 -5.49 1.22 -2.05
CA GLU A 65 -6.79 0.76 -1.56
C GLU A 65 -6.61 -0.51 -0.73
N VAL A 66 -6.66 -0.36 0.60
CA VAL A 66 -6.42 -1.43 1.56
C VAL A 66 -7.50 -1.42 2.63
N GLU A 67 -8.04 -2.60 2.89
CA GLU A 67 -8.93 -2.88 4.01
C GLU A 67 -8.18 -3.63 5.11
N LEU A 68 -8.31 -3.18 6.37
CA LEU A 68 -7.72 -3.87 7.51
C LEU A 68 -8.56 -5.07 7.92
N SER A 69 -7.88 -6.20 8.12
CA SER A 69 -8.47 -7.43 8.63
C SER A 69 -7.98 -7.70 10.06
N PRO A 70 -8.82 -8.29 10.93
CA PRO A 70 -8.38 -8.71 12.25
C PRO A 70 -7.21 -9.70 12.19
N SER A 71 -6.16 -9.46 12.97
CA SER A 71 -4.98 -10.32 13.08
C SER A 71 -4.24 -10.06 14.39
N PHE A 72 -3.40 -11.02 14.80
CA PHE A 72 -2.50 -10.90 15.95
C PHE A 72 -1.34 -9.92 15.71
N PHE A 73 -1.03 -9.59 14.46
CA PHE A 73 -0.10 -8.54 14.10
C PHE A 73 -0.83 -7.45 13.32
N LEU A 74 -0.69 -6.20 13.77
CA LEU A 74 -1.31 -5.05 13.13
C LEU A 74 -0.22 -4.12 12.58
N PRO A 75 -0.38 -3.58 11.36
CA PRO A 75 -1.54 -3.75 10.48
C PRO A 75 -1.49 -5.06 9.67
N TYR A 76 -2.67 -5.63 9.38
CA TYR A 76 -2.83 -6.78 8.50
C TYR A 76 -4.00 -6.55 7.55
N SER A 77 -3.89 -7.09 6.34
CA SER A 77 -4.93 -7.05 5.33
C SER A 77 -4.96 -8.35 4.56
N ALA A 78 -6.08 -9.06 4.61
CA ALA A 78 -6.28 -10.27 3.82
C ALA A 78 -6.23 -9.97 2.30
N MET A 79 -6.60 -8.75 1.88
CA MET A 79 -6.49 -8.34 0.48
C MET A 79 -5.03 -8.32 0.01
N ILE A 80 -4.12 -7.77 0.82
CA ILE A 80 -2.68 -7.77 0.51
C ILE A 80 -2.16 -9.20 0.43
N GLU A 81 -2.50 -10.05 1.41
CA GLU A 81 -2.05 -11.45 1.43
C GLU A 81 -2.55 -12.23 0.22
N ASN A 82 -3.81 -12.07 -0.16
CA ASN A 82 -4.38 -12.69 -1.36
C ASN A 82 -3.67 -12.22 -2.63
N LYS A 83 -3.45 -10.91 -2.79
CA LYS A 83 -2.75 -10.37 -3.96
C LYS A 83 -1.29 -10.78 -4.03
N LEU A 84 -0.61 -10.88 -2.89
CA LEU A 84 0.73 -11.44 -2.82
C LEU A 84 0.74 -12.92 -3.21
N GLY A 85 -0.24 -13.71 -2.73
CA GLY A 85 -0.46 -15.10 -3.13
C GLY A 85 -0.64 -15.25 -4.65
N GLU A 86 -1.50 -14.45 -5.26
CA GLU A 86 -1.71 -14.42 -6.71
C GLU A 86 -0.40 -14.14 -7.49
N LEU A 87 0.42 -13.19 -7.01
CA LEU A 87 1.73 -12.90 -7.64
C LEU A 87 2.70 -14.08 -7.53
N ILE A 88 2.66 -14.83 -6.43
CA ILE A 88 3.48 -16.04 -6.22
C ILE A 88 2.99 -17.17 -7.13
N GLU A 89 1.68 -17.39 -7.22
CA GLU A 89 1.08 -18.39 -8.13
C GLU A 89 1.41 -18.10 -9.60
N LYS A 90 1.38 -16.82 -9.99
CA LYS A 90 1.81 -16.33 -11.31
C LYS A 90 3.33 -16.40 -11.53
N LYS A 91 4.11 -16.88 -10.55
CA LYS A 91 5.59 -16.94 -10.57
C LYS A 91 6.27 -15.58 -10.77
N LEU A 92 5.62 -14.49 -10.34
CA LEU A 92 6.18 -13.13 -10.36
C LEU A 92 6.94 -12.81 -9.06
N ALA A 93 6.58 -13.49 -7.97
CA ALA A 93 7.28 -13.40 -6.69
C ALA A 93 7.44 -14.79 -6.06
N TYR A 94 8.23 -14.88 -5.01
CA TYR A 94 8.37 -16.10 -4.21
C TYR A 94 8.70 -15.78 -2.75
N ARG A 95 8.32 -16.71 -1.88
CA ARG A 95 8.63 -16.70 -0.44
C ARG A 95 9.78 -17.64 -0.16
N LEU A 96 10.67 -17.24 0.74
CA LEU A 96 11.66 -18.14 1.32
C LEU A 96 11.95 -17.73 2.77
N LYS A 97 12.41 -18.69 3.57
CA LYS A 97 12.89 -18.43 4.92
C LYS A 97 14.37 -18.09 4.88
N GLN A 98 14.75 -16.95 5.44
CA GLN A 98 16.16 -16.55 5.54
C GLN A 98 16.43 -16.00 6.94
N ASN A 99 17.61 -16.31 7.49
CA ASN A 99 18.09 -15.63 8.69
C ASN A 99 18.47 -14.18 8.34
N TYR A 100 17.82 -13.23 9.00
CA TYR A 100 18.09 -11.81 8.87
C TYR A 100 18.24 -11.19 10.27
N ARG A 101 19.42 -10.61 10.54
CA ARG A 101 19.76 -10.02 11.85
C ARG A 101 19.56 -10.97 13.04
N GLY A 102 19.84 -12.26 12.85
CA GLY A 102 19.76 -13.28 13.91
C GLY A 102 18.38 -13.94 14.06
N THR A 103 17.37 -13.50 13.30
CA THR A 103 16.01 -14.06 13.34
C THR A 103 15.65 -14.67 12.00
N GLU A 104 15.02 -15.84 12.00
CA GLU A 104 14.42 -16.40 10.79
C GLU A 104 13.22 -15.55 10.36
N LYS A 105 13.25 -15.03 9.14
CA LYS A 105 12.16 -14.26 8.55
C LYS A 105 11.66 -14.90 7.27
N ASN A 106 10.35 -14.79 7.03
CA ASN A 106 9.78 -14.96 5.71
C ASN A 106 10.17 -13.74 4.87
N ILE A 107 10.95 -13.95 3.83
CA ILE A 107 11.29 -12.89 2.89
C ILE A 107 10.49 -13.07 1.60
N ILE A 108 10.13 -11.94 1.00
CA ILE A 108 9.42 -11.90 -0.28
C ILE A 108 10.39 -11.33 -1.30
N LYS A 109 10.57 -12.04 -2.41
CA LYS A 109 11.46 -11.62 -3.48
C LYS A 109 10.78 -11.73 -4.83
N ILE A 110 11.09 -10.79 -5.72
CA ILE A 110 10.65 -10.81 -7.10
C ILE A 110 11.42 -11.86 -7.91
N THR A 111 10.76 -12.57 -8.83
CA THR A 111 11.42 -13.44 -9.79
C THR A 111 11.96 -12.63 -10.98
N GLU A 112 12.71 -13.24 -11.89
CA GLU A 112 13.09 -12.59 -13.15
C GLU A 112 11.85 -12.22 -13.99
N GLY A 113 10.88 -13.14 -14.11
CA GLY A 113 9.62 -12.87 -14.81
C GLY A 113 8.81 -11.74 -14.17
N GLY A 114 8.77 -11.71 -12.83
CA GLY A 114 8.19 -10.58 -12.09
C GLY A 114 8.94 -9.28 -12.32
N SER A 115 10.26 -9.33 -12.44
CA SER A 115 11.09 -8.16 -12.70
C SER A 115 10.81 -7.53 -14.06
N ASP A 116 10.58 -8.36 -15.09
CA ASP A 116 10.22 -7.87 -16.41
C ASP A 116 8.82 -7.25 -16.44
N GLU A 117 7.85 -7.85 -15.74
CA GLU A 117 6.51 -7.29 -15.59
C GLU A 117 6.55 -5.96 -14.82
N ALA A 118 7.25 -5.94 -13.69
CA ALA A 118 7.42 -4.75 -12.88
C ALA A 118 8.16 -3.64 -13.61
N ARG A 119 9.12 -3.96 -14.50
CA ARG A 119 9.80 -2.98 -15.34
C ARG A 119 8.83 -2.31 -16.32
N ARG A 120 7.93 -3.08 -16.94
CA ARG A 120 6.88 -2.52 -17.82
C ARG A 120 5.95 -1.60 -17.03
N LEU A 121 5.52 -2.06 -15.86
CA LEU A 121 4.67 -1.30 -14.95
C LEU A 121 5.34 -0.03 -14.43
N PHE A 122 6.63 -0.10 -14.07
CA PHE A 122 7.42 1.05 -13.63
C PHE A 122 7.47 2.12 -14.72
N LYS A 123 7.75 1.73 -15.97
CA LYS A 123 7.76 2.66 -17.11
C LYS A 123 6.38 3.31 -17.27
N LEU A 124 5.32 2.50 -17.25
CA LEU A 124 3.94 2.97 -17.32
C LEU A 124 3.63 4.01 -16.23
N PHE A 125 3.97 3.73 -14.96
CA PHE A 125 3.80 4.67 -13.86
C PHE A 125 4.59 5.95 -14.09
N SER A 126 5.88 5.85 -14.42
CA SER A 126 6.76 7.02 -14.57
C SER A 126 6.30 8.02 -15.65
N GLU A 127 5.55 7.55 -16.64
CA GLU A 127 5.06 8.33 -17.78
C GLU A 127 3.58 8.76 -17.63
N SER A 128 2.92 8.37 -16.54
CA SER A 128 1.47 8.57 -16.37
C SER A 128 1.13 9.44 -15.15
N TRP A 129 -0.02 10.09 -15.25
CA TRP A 129 -0.79 10.53 -14.09
C TRP A 129 -1.58 9.35 -13.54
N LEU A 130 -1.51 9.15 -12.23
CA LEU A 130 -2.22 8.08 -11.55
C LEU A 130 -3.54 8.61 -11.01
N LEU A 131 -4.65 8.03 -11.45
CA LEU A 131 -5.97 8.28 -10.88
C LEU A 131 -6.20 7.32 -9.71
N VAL A 132 -6.32 7.85 -8.50
CA VAL A 132 -6.45 7.06 -7.27
C VAL A 132 -7.76 7.41 -6.58
N HIS A 133 -8.47 6.41 -6.06
CA HIS A 133 -9.77 6.56 -5.37
C HIS A 133 -10.75 7.41 -6.20
N ASP A 134 -10.75 7.26 -7.52
CA ASP A 134 -11.61 7.98 -8.47
C ASP A 134 -11.53 9.52 -8.45
N THR A 135 -10.60 10.11 -7.68
CA THR A 135 -10.65 11.54 -7.32
C THR A 135 -9.30 12.22 -7.26
N VAL A 136 -8.21 11.48 -7.02
CA VAL A 136 -6.88 12.05 -6.82
C VAL A 136 -6.00 11.78 -8.02
N LEU A 137 -5.34 12.83 -8.54
CA LEU A 137 -4.36 12.73 -9.62
C LEU A 137 -2.95 13.01 -9.10
N ARG A 138 -2.03 12.06 -9.31
CA ARG A 138 -0.64 12.13 -8.85
C ARG A 138 0.32 11.83 -10.00
N GLN A 139 1.48 12.47 -10.05
CA GLN A 139 2.50 12.05 -11.01
C GLN A 139 3.05 10.67 -10.59
N GLY A 140 3.04 9.70 -11.50
CA GLY A 140 3.47 8.36 -11.14
C GLY A 140 4.96 8.26 -10.78
N SER A 141 5.81 9.17 -11.29
CA SER A 141 7.20 9.32 -10.85
C SER A 141 7.32 9.70 -9.37
N GLU A 142 6.46 10.59 -8.85
CA GLU A 142 6.41 10.96 -7.43
C GLU A 142 5.97 9.76 -6.58
N VAL A 143 4.93 9.05 -7.02
CA VAL A 143 4.44 7.83 -6.37
C VAL A 143 5.52 6.75 -6.28
N LEU A 144 6.30 6.55 -7.35
CA LEU A 144 7.42 5.60 -7.34
C LEU A 144 8.50 6.01 -6.33
N ASN A 145 8.84 7.29 -6.25
CA ASN A 145 9.82 7.81 -5.29
C ASN A 145 9.34 7.63 -3.84
N GLU A 146 8.05 7.88 -3.57
CA GLU A 146 7.45 7.69 -2.25
C GLU A 146 7.46 6.20 -1.85
N LEU A 147 7.02 5.31 -2.74
CA LEU A 147 7.06 3.87 -2.48
C LEU A 147 8.48 3.36 -2.21
N GLU A 148 9.47 3.84 -2.96
CA GLU A 148 10.87 3.48 -2.73
C GLU A 148 11.37 4.00 -1.37
N ALA A 149 11.03 5.24 -1.02
CA ALA A 149 11.37 5.82 0.28
C ALA A 149 10.74 5.05 1.45
N LEU A 150 9.47 4.65 1.33
CA LEU A 150 8.78 3.82 2.32
C LEU A 150 9.48 2.46 2.46
N LYS A 151 9.80 1.81 1.34
CA LYS A 151 10.55 0.54 1.34
C LYS A 151 11.88 0.68 2.08
N LYS A 152 12.71 1.65 1.70
CA LYS A 152 14.02 1.89 2.36
C LYS A 152 13.88 2.17 3.85
N THR A 153 12.82 2.89 4.23
CA THR A 153 12.58 3.29 5.63
C THR A 153 12.16 2.12 6.52
N TYR A 154 11.28 1.24 6.03
CA TYR A 154 10.64 0.23 6.88
C TYR A 154 11.14 -1.21 6.65
N ASN A 155 11.85 -1.48 5.56
CA ASN A 155 12.33 -2.83 5.27
C ASN A 155 13.27 -3.37 6.36
N GLY A 156 13.00 -4.60 6.81
CA GLY A 156 13.77 -5.26 7.86
C GLY A 156 13.46 -4.82 9.28
N LYS A 157 12.51 -3.91 9.50
CA LYS A 157 11.98 -3.65 10.86
C LYS A 157 11.28 -4.88 11.42
N SER A 158 11.29 -4.99 12.74
CA SER A 158 10.54 -6.01 13.48
C SER A 158 9.06 -5.61 13.61
N VAL A 159 8.20 -6.60 13.89
CA VAL A 159 6.76 -6.38 14.14
C VAL A 159 6.54 -5.34 15.25
N THR A 160 7.33 -5.39 16.33
CA THR A 160 7.21 -4.45 17.47
C THR A 160 7.63 -3.03 17.10
N GLU A 161 8.64 -2.85 16.24
CA GLU A 161 8.99 -1.55 15.69
C GLU A 161 7.87 -0.98 14.82
N LEU A 162 7.31 -1.80 13.92
CA LEU A 162 6.22 -1.39 13.02
C LEU A 162 4.96 -1.01 13.80
N ILE A 163 4.56 -1.81 14.80
CA ILE A 163 3.43 -1.47 15.67
C ILE A 163 3.70 -0.16 16.42
N GLY A 164 4.92 0.03 16.94
CA GLY A 164 5.29 1.27 17.61
C GLY A 164 5.16 2.48 16.68
N LEU A 165 5.60 2.35 15.43
CA LEU A 165 5.48 3.40 14.42
C LEU A 165 4.02 3.69 14.04
N LEU A 166 3.20 2.64 13.89
CA LEU A 166 1.77 2.79 13.66
C LEU A 166 1.11 3.58 14.79
N ALA A 167 1.43 3.22 16.03
CA ALA A 167 0.86 3.88 17.19
C ALA A 167 1.31 5.34 17.31
N SER A 168 2.59 5.64 17.07
CA SER A 168 3.09 7.02 17.05
C SER A 168 2.40 7.87 15.97
N LYS A 169 2.14 7.30 14.78
CA LYS A 169 1.41 7.99 13.72
C LYS A 169 -0.05 8.27 14.11
N LEU A 170 -0.72 7.29 14.70
CA LEU A 170 -2.09 7.45 15.20
C LEU A 170 -2.20 8.44 16.37
N ASP A 171 -1.20 8.49 17.25
CA ASP A 171 -1.16 9.46 18.35
C ASP A 171 -0.92 10.90 17.82
N ALA A 172 -0.11 11.07 16.78
CA ALA A 172 0.21 12.39 16.21
C ALA A 172 -0.88 12.93 15.28
N GLU A 173 -1.43 12.09 14.40
CA GLU A 173 -2.34 12.49 13.31
C GLU A 173 -3.81 12.13 13.61
N GLY A 174 -4.07 11.38 14.68
CA GLY A 174 -5.40 10.91 15.05
C GLY A 174 -5.96 9.87 14.07
N THR A 175 -7.29 9.75 14.01
CA THR A 175 -7.94 8.79 13.11
C THR A 175 -7.85 9.18 11.63
N PHE A 176 -7.53 10.44 11.30
CA PHE A 176 -7.32 10.90 9.92
C PHE A 176 -6.28 10.07 9.18
N PHE A 177 -5.22 9.65 9.88
CA PHE A 177 -4.16 8.82 9.33
C PHE A 177 -4.64 7.48 8.74
N ILE A 178 -5.79 6.97 9.19
CA ILE A 178 -6.37 5.71 8.72
C ILE A 178 -7.74 5.89 8.07
N GLN A 179 -8.16 7.12 7.79
CA GLN A 179 -9.44 7.38 7.14
C GLN A 179 -9.48 6.95 5.67
N HIS A 180 -8.33 6.86 5.00
CA HIS A 180 -8.24 6.34 3.63
C HIS A 180 -8.42 4.83 3.57
N LEU A 181 -8.33 4.13 4.71
CA LEU A 181 -8.57 2.70 4.76
C LEU A 181 -10.08 2.47 4.68
N SER A 182 -10.50 1.72 3.66
CA SER A 182 -11.85 1.19 3.57
C SER A 182 -12.06 0.25 4.75
N ALA A 183 -12.66 0.74 5.83
CA ALA A 183 -12.83 -0.05 7.05
C ALA A 183 -14.11 -0.89 6.98
N ASN A 184 -14.00 -2.17 7.33
CA ASN A 184 -15.14 -3.09 7.49
C ASN A 184 -16.24 -2.59 8.44
N SER A 185 -15.90 -1.78 9.45
CA SER A 185 -16.86 -1.05 10.29
C SER A 185 -16.18 0.04 11.13
N PRO A 186 -16.90 1.11 11.54
CA PRO A 186 -16.37 2.12 12.47
C PRO A 186 -15.89 1.54 13.81
N GLY A 187 -16.55 0.47 14.30
CA GLY A 187 -16.18 -0.21 15.54
C GLY A 187 -14.81 -0.89 15.46
N TRP A 188 -14.50 -1.51 14.32
CA TRP A 188 -13.20 -2.13 14.08
C TRP A 188 -12.06 -1.11 14.09
N MET A 189 -12.25 0.07 13.46
CA MET A 189 -11.22 1.12 13.44
C MET A 189 -10.95 1.69 14.84
N ASN A 190 -11.99 1.87 15.64
CA ASN A 190 -11.84 2.28 17.03
C ASN A 190 -11.08 1.23 17.86
N TYR A 191 -11.27 -0.05 17.57
CA TYR A 191 -10.53 -1.14 18.21
C TYR A 191 -9.05 -1.16 17.79
N VAL A 192 -8.75 -1.00 16.50
CA VAL A 192 -7.37 -0.89 16.01
C VAL A 192 -6.66 0.31 16.65
N TYR A 193 -7.34 1.46 16.72
CA TYR A 193 -6.83 2.65 17.39
C TYR A 193 -6.59 2.40 18.88
N TYR A 194 -7.53 1.76 19.58
CA TYR A 194 -7.39 1.40 20.99
C TYR A 194 -6.17 0.50 21.23
N LEU A 195 -6.01 -0.57 20.43
CA LEU A 195 -4.89 -1.49 20.54
C LEU A 195 -3.55 -0.78 20.32
N ALA A 196 -3.46 0.02 19.26
CA ALA A 196 -2.24 0.78 18.96
C ALA A 196 -1.86 1.70 20.14
N ARG A 197 -2.83 2.39 20.75
CA ARG A 197 -2.59 3.24 21.91
C ARG A 197 -2.16 2.48 23.16
N GLN A 198 -2.74 1.32 23.43
CA GLN A 198 -2.29 0.50 24.57
C GLN A 198 -0.84 0.07 24.39
N ILE A 199 -0.46 -0.35 23.18
CA ILE A 199 0.92 -0.74 22.88
C ILE A 199 1.88 0.45 22.98
N SER A 200 1.46 1.65 22.52
CA SER A 200 2.22 2.89 22.72
C SER A 200 2.45 3.18 24.20
N LYS A 201 1.40 3.13 25.03
CA LYS A 201 1.48 3.38 26.47
C LYS A 201 2.38 2.39 27.20
N GLU A 202 2.26 1.11 26.89
CA GLU A 202 3.13 0.07 27.47
C GLU A 202 4.60 0.33 27.12
N LYS A 203 4.90 0.71 25.88
CA LYS A 203 6.27 1.03 25.46
C LYS A 203 6.85 2.25 26.20
N HIS A 204 6.04 3.28 26.45
CA HIS A 204 6.46 4.43 27.27
C HIS A 204 6.62 4.08 28.76
N SER A 205 5.85 3.12 29.27
CA SER A 205 6.02 2.65 30.66
C SER A 205 7.25 1.74 30.86
N ILE A 206 7.74 1.11 29.79
CA ILE A 206 8.92 0.23 29.81
C ILE A 206 10.22 1.02 29.58
N ASN A 207 10.18 2.19 28.92
CA ASN A 207 11.32 3.12 28.78
C ASN A 207 10.95 4.53 29.28
N PRO A 208 11.10 4.81 30.59
CA PRO A 208 10.93 6.16 31.13
C PRO A 208 12.19 7.04 31.02
N PHE A 209 13.18 6.65 30.21
CA PHE A 209 14.48 7.32 30.08
C PHE A 209 14.88 7.55 28.63
#